data_AF-A0A443S6E0-F1
#
_entry.id   AF-A0A443S6E0-F1
#
_cell.length_a   1.000
_cell.length_b   1.000
_cell.length_c   1.000
_cell.angle_alpha   90.00
_cell.angle_beta   90.00
_cell.angle_gamma   90.00
#
_symmetry.space_group_name_H-M   'P 1'
#
loop_
_entity.id
_entity.type
_entity.pdbx_description
1 polymer ?
#
loop_
_entity_poly.entity_id
_entity_poly.type
_entity_poly.pdbx_seq_one_letter_code
_entity_poly.pdbx_strand_id
1 'polypeptide(L)'
;MNVLFEIVCFFIWRLKNIEDFIYWLIPNYITNLVKRRFRKADILIDGSREWDIQVHNENVYRRTAVYGSLGFGEAYMERWWDCDDLEHLSYLIFRRKVFRHLLVPHNQFFNLQTQTLCWDVGKKHYSLGNDFFASMLDPTMNYSC
;
A
#
# COMPACT_ATOMS: atom_id res chain seq x y z
N MET A 1 23.71 -13.00 -2.64
CA MET A 1 22.92 -11.83 -3.11
C MET A 1 23.69 -11.16 -4.24
N ASN A 2 23.03 -10.78 -5.34
CA ASN A 2 23.69 -10.25 -6.55
C ASN A 2 24.08 -8.78 -6.33
N VAL A 3 25.34 -8.40 -6.60
CA VAL A 3 25.83 -7.01 -6.44
C VAL A 3 24.97 -6.01 -7.21
N LEU A 4 24.46 -6.41 -8.39
CA LEU A 4 23.55 -5.60 -9.18
C LEU A 4 22.22 -5.32 -8.45
N PHE A 5 21.70 -6.30 -7.72
CA PHE A 5 20.46 -6.16 -6.94
C PHE A 5 20.63 -5.13 -5.82
N GLU A 6 21.73 -5.21 -5.06
CA GLU A 6 22.04 -4.25 -4.00
C GLU A 6 22.18 -2.82 -4.54
N ILE A 7 22.86 -2.66 -5.68
CA ILE A 7 23.02 -1.36 -6.33
C ILE A 7 21.66 -0.79 -6.77
N VAL A 8 20.82 -1.59 -7.41
CA VAL A 8 19.47 -1.16 -7.83
C VAL A 8 18.60 -0.79 -6.63
N CYS A 9 18.58 -1.63 -5.59
CA CYS A 9 17.86 -1.34 -4.34
C CYS A 9 18.36 -0.05 -3.68
N PHE A 10 19.68 0.18 -3.64
CA PHE A 10 20.26 1.41 -3.12
C PHE A 10 19.76 2.65 -3.89
N PHE A 11 19.76 2.62 -5.23
CA PHE A 11 19.28 3.74 -6.04
C PHE A 11 17.77 3.97 -5.88
N ILE A 12 16.95 2.91 -5.88
CA ILE A 12 15.51 3.02 -5.62
C ILE A 12 15.25 3.64 -4.25
N TRP A 13 15.95 3.16 -3.22
CA TRP A 13 15.84 3.69 -1.87
C TRP A 13 16.26 5.16 -1.81
N ARG A 14 17.36 5.55 -2.46
CA ARG A 14 17.80 6.94 -2.55
C ARG A 14 16.77 7.85 -3.22
N LEU A 15 16.20 7.42 -4.34
CA LEU A 15 15.15 8.17 -5.04
C LEU A 15 13.91 8.35 -4.17
N LYS A 16 13.49 7.30 -3.45
CA LYS A 16 12.34 7.36 -2.53
C LYS A 16 12.57 8.28 -1.35
N ASN A 17 13.77 8.32 -0.78
CA ASN A 17 14.09 9.28 0.29
C ASN A 17 14.09 10.73 -0.20
N ILE A 18 14.59 10.98 -1.41
CA ILE A 18 14.53 12.32 -2.00
C ILE A 18 13.06 12.74 -2.22
N GLU A 19 12.23 11.83 -2.75
CA GLU A 19 10.81 12.07 -2.94
C GLU A 19 10.08 12.35 -1.61
N ASP A 20 10.31 11.53 -0.58
CA ASP A 20 9.73 11.74 0.75
C ASP A 20 10.16 13.07 1.36
N PHE A 21 11.44 13.44 1.21
CA PHE A 21 11.95 14.73 1.65
C PHE A 21 11.30 15.90 0.92
N ILE A 22 11.14 15.81 -0.42
CA ILE A 22 10.43 16.84 -1.19
C ILE A 22 8.99 16.95 -0.71
N TYR A 23 8.29 15.83 -0.51
CA TYR A 23 6.88 15.83 -0.08
C TYR A 23 6.72 16.35 1.36
N TRP A 24 7.72 16.12 2.21
CA TRP A 24 7.80 16.70 3.55
C TRP A 24 7.88 18.24 3.52
N LEU A 25 8.51 18.83 2.50
CA LEU A 25 8.57 20.29 2.34
C LEU A 25 7.24 20.93 1.87
N ILE A 26 6.32 20.15 1.29
CA ILE A 26 5.05 20.65 0.73
C ILE A 26 3.80 19.89 1.27
N PRO A 27 3.62 19.79 2.60
CA PRO A 27 2.63 18.90 3.21
C PRO A 27 1.18 19.24 2.84
N ASN A 28 0.85 20.53 2.75
CA ASN A 28 -0.49 21.00 2.39
C ASN A 28 -0.87 20.62 0.95
N TYR A 29 0.09 20.71 0.02
CA TYR A 29 -0.13 20.31 -1.37
C TYR A 29 -0.38 18.81 -1.47
N ILE A 30 0.42 17.99 -0.78
CA ILE A 30 0.30 16.54 -0.78
C ILE A 30 -1.01 16.08 -0.15
N THR A 31 -1.38 16.66 0.99
CA THR A 31 -2.66 16.38 1.66
C THR A 31 -3.84 16.66 0.74
N ASN A 32 -3.86 17.83 0.10
CA ASN A 32 -4.91 18.20 -0.86
C ASN A 32 -4.90 17.31 -2.10
N LEU A 33 -3.72 16.90 -2.59
CA LEU A 33 -3.58 15.98 -3.70
C LEU A 33 -4.22 14.64 -3.38
N VAL A 34 -3.92 14.06 -2.21
CA VAL A 34 -4.46 12.79 -1.75
C VAL A 34 -5.98 12.90 -1.52
N LYS A 35 -6.45 13.88 -0.75
CA LYS A 35 -7.89 14.13 -0.53
C LYS A 35 -8.66 14.24 -1.85
N ARG A 36 -8.12 15.00 -2.81
CA ARG A 36 -8.74 15.15 -4.14
C ARG A 36 -8.79 13.84 -4.94
N ARG A 37 -7.81 12.95 -4.79
CA ARG A 37 -7.78 11.65 -5.48
C ARG A 37 -8.84 10.71 -4.92
N PHE A 38 -8.93 10.59 -3.60
CA PHE A 38 -9.98 9.80 -2.95
C PHE A 38 -11.37 10.35 -3.27
N ARG A 39 -11.56 11.68 -3.23
CA ARG A 39 -12.83 12.30 -3.60
C ARG A 39 -13.27 12.00 -5.03
N LYS A 40 -12.34 11.89 -5.98
CA LYS A 40 -12.66 11.48 -7.37
C LYS A 40 -13.15 10.04 -7.49
N ALA A 41 -12.86 9.21 -6.49
CA ALA A 41 -13.33 7.85 -6.37
C ALA A 41 -14.59 7.72 -5.49
N ASP A 42 -15.22 8.84 -5.12
CA ASP A 42 -16.37 8.91 -4.21
C ASP A 42 -16.06 8.42 -2.79
N ILE A 43 -14.82 8.64 -2.35
CA ILE A 43 -14.36 8.36 -0.99
C ILE A 43 -14.01 9.70 -0.33
N LEU A 44 -14.61 10.00 0.81
CA LEU A 44 -14.28 11.17 1.61
C LEU A 44 -13.29 10.77 2.70
N ILE A 45 -12.41 11.70 3.03
CA ILE A 45 -11.51 11.59 4.18
C ILE A 45 -12.15 12.41 5.30
N ASP A 46 -12.27 11.78 6.47
CA ASP A 46 -13.05 12.23 7.63
C ASP A 46 -14.53 12.42 7.26
N GLY A 47 -15.06 11.50 6.44
CA GLY A 47 -16.45 11.46 6.02
C GLY A 47 -17.35 10.72 7.02
N SER A 48 -18.65 10.71 6.78
CA SER A 48 -19.64 10.09 7.69
C SER A 48 -20.21 8.76 7.20
N ARG A 49 -19.82 8.30 6.00
CA ARG A 49 -20.30 7.03 5.44
C ARG A 49 -19.40 5.90 5.92
N GLU A 50 -19.93 4.68 5.98
CA GLU A 50 -19.20 3.51 6.52
C GLU A 50 -17.90 3.21 5.75
N TRP A 51 -17.88 3.47 4.44
CA TRP A 51 -16.68 3.27 3.60
C TRP A 51 -15.76 4.51 3.51
N ASP A 52 -16.10 5.60 4.21
CA ASP A 52 -15.23 6.79 4.28
C ASP A 52 -14.08 6.54 5.27
N ILE A 53 -12.94 7.15 4.99
CA ILE A 53 -11.70 6.96 5.75
C ILE A 53 -11.71 7.90 6.96
N GLN A 54 -11.41 7.41 8.16
CA GLN A 54 -11.10 8.27 9.33
C GLN A 54 -9.60 8.34 9.54
N VAL A 55 -9.03 9.54 9.60
CA VAL A 55 -7.58 9.73 9.77
C VAL A 55 -7.23 10.07 11.21
N HIS A 56 -6.39 9.23 11.81
CA HIS A 56 -5.85 9.43 13.16
C HIS A 56 -4.44 10.04 13.14
N ASN A 57 -3.74 9.92 12.00
CA ASN A 57 -2.39 10.44 11.82
C ASN A 57 -2.17 11.00 10.40
N GLU A 58 -1.90 12.30 10.31
CA GLU A 58 -1.73 13.01 9.03
C GLU A 58 -0.53 12.52 8.20
N ASN A 59 0.42 11.79 8.79
CA ASN A 59 1.52 11.20 8.03
C ASN A 59 1.03 10.18 6.97
N VAL A 60 -0.22 9.70 7.08
CA VAL A 60 -0.86 8.86 6.07
C VAL A 60 -0.85 9.51 4.69
N TYR A 61 -1.01 10.84 4.58
CA TYR A 61 -1.06 11.52 3.29
C TYR A 61 0.30 11.44 2.58
N ARG A 62 1.38 11.74 3.30
CA ARG A 62 2.74 11.65 2.75
C ARG A 62 3.10 10.21 2.41
N ARG A 63 2.85 9.27 3.33
CA ARG A 63 3.15 7.84 3.12
C ARG A 63 2.40 7.28 1.92
N THR A 64 1.12 7.63 1.76
CA THR A 64 0.29 7.23 0.62
C THR A 64 0.78 7.85 -0.69
N ALA A 65 1.25 9.10 -0.66
CA ALA A 65 1.80 9.75 -1.85
C ALA A 65 3.11 9.11 -2.32
N VAL A 66 4.03 8.77 -1.40
CA VAL A 66 5.35 8.19 -1.73
C VAL A 66 5.25 6.72 -2.10
N TYR A 67 4.48 5.93 -1.35
CA TYR A 67 4.46 4.46 -1.45
C TYR A 67 3.15 3.91 -2.06
N GLY A 68 2.22 4.78 -2.45
CA GLY A 68 0.97 4.38 -3.10
C GLY A 68 0.11 3.47 -2.20
N SER A 69 -0.40 2.38 -2.79
CA SER A 69 -1.25 1.42 -2.10
C SER A 69 -0.55 0.68 -0.97
N LEU A 70 0.77 0.45 -1.06
CA LEU A 70 1.53 -0.24 -0.01
C LEU A 70 1.60 0.63 1.24
N GLY A 71 2.01 1.90 1.09
CA GLY A 71 2.06 2.83 2.21
C GLY A 71 0.70 3.10 2.83
N PHE A 72 -0.36 3.11 2.01
CA PHE A 72 -1.73 3.21 2.49
C PHE A 72 -2.15 2.00 3.32
N GLY A 73 -1.85 0.77 2.86
CA GLY A 73 -2.14 -0.46 3.59
C GLY A 73 -1.33 -0.63 4.87
N GLU A 74 -0.04 -0.29 4.85
CA GLU A 74 0.77 -0.30 6.08
C GLU A 74 0.27 0.72 7.10
N ALA A 75 -0.16 1.91 6.65
CA ALA A 75 -0.76 2.90 7.52
C ALA A 75 -2.06 2.39 8.18
N TYR A 76 -2.84 1.53 7.51
CA TYR A 76 -4.00 0.86 8.11
C TYR A 76 -3.57 -0.12 9.20
N MET A 77 -2.57 -0.96 8.91
CA MET A 77 -2.02 -1.91 9.89
C MET A 77 -1.47 -1.20 11.13
N GLU A 78 -0.91 0.01 10.97
CA GLU A 78 -0.41 0.86 12.05
C GLU A 78 -1.50 1.73 12.71
N ARG A 79 -2.78 1.58 12.33
CA ARG A 79 -3.92 2.37 12.84
C ARG A 79 -3.80 3.88 12.64
N TRP A 80 -3.09 4.32 11.59
CA TRP A 80 -3.04 5.74 11.23
C TRP A 80 -4.33 6.22 10.58
N TRP A 81 -5.11 5.28 10.03
CA TRP A 81 -6.46 5.48 9.56
C TRP A 81 -7.25 4.17 9.68
N ASP A 82 -8.57 4.27 9.75
CA ASP A 82 -9.50 3.14 9.71
C ASP A 82 -10.77 3.47 8.93
N CYS A 83 -11.62 2.46 8.78
CA CYS A 83 -12.86 2.49 7.99
C CYS A 83 -13.75 1.33 8.45
N ASP A 84 -15.07 1.56 8.55
CA ASP A 84 -16.03 0.55 9.00
C ASP A 84 -16.31 -0.50 7.91
N ASP A 85 -16.47 -0.07 6.66
CA ASP A 85 -16.69 -0.95 5.50
C ASP A 85 -15.46 -0.97 4.57
N LEU A 86 -14.48 -1.78 4.96
CA LEU A 86 -13.23 -1.95 4.21
C LEU A 86 -13.44 -2.65 2.86
N GLU A 87 -14.46 -3.49 2.73
CA GLU A 87 -14.78 -4.20 1.49
C GLU A 87 -15.22 -3.21 0.41
N HIS A 88 -16.20 -2.37 0.73
CA HIS A 88 -16.71 -1.36 -0.20
C HIS A 88 -15.65 -0.30 -0.50
N LEU A 89 -14.89 0.15 0.50
CA LEU A 89 -13.74 1.04 0.27
C LEU A 89 -12.75 0.43 -0.74
N SER A 90 -12.38 -0.84 -0.54
CA SER A 90 -11.47 -1.56 -1.44
C SER A 90 -12.03 -1.67 -2.86
N TYR A 91 -13.32 -2.02 -2.99
CA TYR A 91 -14.01 -2.05 -4.27
C TYR A 91 -13.90 -0.71 -5.02
N LEU A 92 -14.18 0.42 -4.36
CA LEU A 92 -14.07 1.75 -4.97
C LEU A 92 -12.63 2.09 -5.36
N ILE A 93 -11.67 1.82 -4.47
CA ILE A 93 -10.24 2.06 -4.71
C ILE A 93 -9.78 1.37 -5.99
N PHE A 94 -10.09 0.07 -6.15
CA PHE A 94 -9.68 -0.71 -7.31
C PHE A 94 -10.47 -0.34 -8.56
N ARG A 95 -11.80 -0.19 -8.44
CA ARG A 95 -12.69 0.17 -9.56
C ARG A 95 -12.31 1.52 -10.17
N ARG A 96 -11.93 2.48 -9.32
CA ARG A 96 -11.58 3.86 -9.73
C ARG A 96 -10.07 4.06 -9.91
N LYS A 97 -9.26 3.02 -9.67
CA LYS A 97 -7.80 3.02 -9.86
C LYS A 97 -7.11 4.18 -9.13
N VAL A 98 -7.50 4.44 -7.87
CA VAL A 98 -7.05 5.60 -7.06
C VAL A 98 -5.53 5.78 -7.09
N PHE A 99 -4.78 4.68 -6.96
CA PHE A 99 -3.33 4.68 -6.87
C PHE A 99 -2.58 4.66 -8.21
N ARG A 100 -3.26 4.51 -9.35
CA ARG A 100 -2.60 4.31 -10.67
C ARG A 100 -1.62 5.42 -11.06
N HIS A 101 -1.84 6.64 -10.57
CA HIS A 101 -1.02 7.81 -10.88
C HIS A 101 -0.30 8.39 -9.65
N LEU A 102 -0.42 7.75 -8.49
CA LEU A 102 0.40 8.06 -7.31
C LEU A 102 1.72 7.26 -7.34
N LEU A 103 1.79 6.25 -8.21
CA LEU A 103 3.01 5.52 -8.51
C LEU A 103 3.91 6.38 -9.42
N VAL A 104 5.05 6.79 -8.89
CA VAL A 104 6.09 7.45 -9.67
C VAL A 104 6.60 6.46 -10.75
N PRO A 105 6.78 6.90 -12.01
CA PRO A 105 7.12 6.03 -13.13
C PRO A 105 8.41 5.23 -12.95
N HIS A 106 9.31 5.62 -12.04
CA HIS A 106 10.59 4.93 -11.90
C HIS A 106 10.49 3.49 -11.38
N ASN A 107 9.42 3.16 -10.63
CA ASN A 107 9.18 1.79 -10.17
C ASN A 107 8.79 0.83 -11.30
N GLN A 108 8.46 1.35 -12.49
CA GLN A 108 8.11 0.53 -13.66
C GLN A 108 9.34 0.06 -14.45
N PHE A 109 10.52 0.65 -14.22
CA PHE A 109 11.72 0.33 -14.99
C PHE A 109 12.56 -0.80 -14.37
N PHE A 110 12.27 -1.22 -13.14
CA PHE A 110 13.04 -2.25 -12.44
C PHE A 110 12.11 -3.31 -11.85
N ASN A 111 12.08 -4.49 -12.45
CA ASN A 111 11.45 -5.66 -11.85
C ASN A 111 12.45 -6.34 -10.89
N LEU A 112 12.21 -6.20 -9.59
CA LEU A 112 13.01 -6.83 -8.55
C LEU A 112 12.62 -8.30 -8.28
N GLN A 113 11.56 -8.81 -8.92
CA GLN A 113 11.15 -10.21 -8.79
C GLN A 113 12.03 -11.09 -9.67
N THR A 114 12.85 -11.92 -9.04
CA THR A 114 13.64 -12.96 -9.71
C THR A 114 13.30 -14.33 -9.14
N GLN A 115 13.47 -15.38 -9.95
CA GLN A 115 13.21 -16.77 -9.54
C GLN A 115 14.11 -17.20 -8.36
N THR A 116 15.29 -16.61 -8.21
CA THR A 116 16.21 -16.92 -7.12
C THR A 116 15.75 -16.36 -5.77
N LEU A 117 14.95 -15.27 -5.76
CA LEU A 117 14.42 -14.65 -4.54
C LEU A 117 13.06 -15.22 -4.10
N CYS A 118 12.43 -16.08 -4.90
CA CYS A 118 11.09 -16.59 -4.61
C CYS A 118 11.03 -17.39 -3.30
N TRP A 119 12.12 -18.09 -2.94
CA TRP A 119 12.20 -18.86 -1.70
C TRP A 119 12.22 -17.98 -0.45
N ASP A 120 12.97 -16.88 -0.49
CA ASP A 120 13.05 -15.94 0.62
C ASP A 120 11.74 -15.15 0.79
N VAL A 121 11.11 -14.80 -0.33
CA VAL A 121 9.75 -14.21 -0.35
C VAL A 121 8.73 -15.22 0.17
N GLY A 122 8.80 -16.48 -0.26
CA GLY A 122 7.88 -17.54 0.16
C GLY A 122 7.89 -17.75 1.68
N LYS A 123 9.06 -17.75 2.32
CA LYS A 123 9.17 -17.83 3.78
C LYS A 123 8.50 -16.64 4.47
N LYS A 124 8.65 -15.42 3.97
CA LYS A 124 8.02 -14.24 4.60
C LYS A 124 6.49 -14.21 4.45
N HIS A 125 5.95 -14.76 3.37
CA HIS A 125 4.52 -14.70 3.05
C HIS A 125 3.72 -15.95 3.43
N TYR A 126 4.37 -17.12 3.61
CA TYR A 126 3.69 -18.40 3.83
C TYR A 126 4.18 -19.17 5.08
N SER A 127 4.73 -18.47 6.08
CA SER A 127 5.12 -19.11 7.35
C SER A 127 3.97 -19.25 8.37
N LEU A 128 2.71 -19.04 7.96
CA LEU A 128 1.56 -19.27 8.83
C LEU A 128 1.31 -20.79 8.95
N GLY A 129 1.12 -21.28 10.17
CA GLY A 129 0.91 -22.71 10.44
C GLY A 129 -0.47 -23.20 10.03
N ASN A 130 -0.64 -24.52 9.92
CA ASN A 130 -1.92 -25.14 9.53
C ASN A 130 -3.06 -24.82 10.50
N ASP A 131 -2.78 -24.58 11.78
CA ASP A 131 -3.79 -24.23 12.78
C ASP A 131 -4.52 -22.93 12.42
N PHE A 132 -3.81 -21.96 11.85
CA PHE A 132 -4.40 -20.71 11.37
C PHE A 132 -5.36 -20.99 10.21
N PHE A 133 -4.92 -21.75 9.20
CA PHE A 133 -5.75 -22.07 8.04
C PHE A 133 -6.96 -22.93 8.41
N ALA A 134 -6.80 -23.91 9.30
CA ALA A 134 -7.90 -24.76 9.75
C ALA A 134 -8.99 -23.99 10.51
N SER A 135 -8.67 -22.82 11.07
CA SER A 135 -9.66 -21.95 11.73
C SER A 135 -10.52 -21.12 10.75
N MET A 136 -10.08 -20.96 9.50
CA MET A 136 -10.75 -20.13 8.49
C MET A 136 -11.33 -20.96 7.34
N LEU A 137 -10.69 -22.07 6.99
CA LEU A 137 -11.04 -22.90 5.84
C LEU A 137 -12.06 -23.98 6.19
N ASP A 138 -12.69 -24.54 5.16
CA ASP A 138 -13.55 -25.70 5.29
C ASP A 138 -12.70 -26.98 5.55
N PRO A 139 -13.32 -28.12 5.93
CA PRO A 139 -12.61 -29.35 6.25
C PRO A 139 -11.70 -29.90 5.15
N THR A 140 -11.91 -29.51 3.89
CA THR A 140 -11.03 -29.94 2.77
C THR A 140 -9.72 -29.16 2.72
N MET A 141 -9.55 -28.11 3.53
CA MET A 141 -8.40 -27.21 3.53
C MET A 141 -8.16 -26.55 2.16
N ASN A 142 -9.22 -26.34 1.38
CA ASN A 142 -9.11 -25.76 0.05
C ASN A 142 -8.97 -24.24 0.16
N TYR A 143 -7.79 -23.72 -0.21
CA TYR A 143 -7.52 -22.28 -0.32
C TYR A 143 -7.48 -21.84 -1.79
N SER A 144 -8.47 -22.28 -2.55
CA SER A 144 -8.71 -21.90 -3.95
C SER A 144 -10.20 -21.90 -4.26
N CYS A 145 -10.61 -21.10 -5.25
CA CYS A 145 -12.01 -20.99 -5.69
C CYS A 145 -12.46 -22.21 -6.50
#